data_AF-A0AB40AIX1-F1
#
_entry.id   AF-A0AB40AIX1-F1
#
_cell.length_a   1.000
_cell.length_b   1.000
_cell.length_c   1.000
_cell.angle_alpha   90.00
_cell.angle_beta   90.00
_cell.angle_gamma   90.00
#
_symmetry.space_group_name_H-M   'P 1'
#
loop_
_entity.id
_entity.type
_entity.pdbx_description
1 polymer ?
#
loop_
_entity_poly.entity_id
_entity_poly.type
_entity_poly.pdbx_seq_one_letter_code
_entity_poly.pdbx_strand_id
1 'polypeptide(L)'
;MKRDAGEADGDLSDAPQSSPPFRKRPAAETEAEPLPPSDMVETSNSSPNRNPSPLHGAPDYEWSCFADEDPMLQSSAVPEDEAAKKPLIGDKELLSALAAEYQSGSPILLEKIKLLGEQYVALRRARGDGNCFFRCFMFSYLEHILETQDKAEVDRITAKVEECKTTLQNLGYADFTFEDFFSVFLEQLENVSRGNDTPVSHEVLVEVSRDQSTSDYVVMFFRFVTAGEIQRRAEFFEPFIVGLSSATVSQFCKTSVEPMGEESDHVHIIALSDALGVPIRVIYLDRSSCDTGSVKVNHHDFIPASDGHKEISQSSGSDIGNLSKPYITLLYRPGHYDILYPK
;
A
#
# COMPACT_ATOMS: atom_id res chain seq x y z
N MET A 1 14.32 -78.42 35.46
CA MET A 1 12.92 -78.74 35.11
C MET A 1 12.37 -77.51 34.40
N LYS A 2 12.02 -77.53 33.11
CA LYS A 2 11.03 -78.32 32.33
C LYS A 2 9.67 -77.60 32.24
N ARG A 3 9.17 -77.53 31.00
CA ARG A 3 7.84 -77.10 30.49
C ARG A 3 7.69 -75.60 30.17
N ASP A 4 7.46 -75.19 28.92
CA ASP A 4 6.42 -75.53 27.90
C ASP A 4 5.16 -74.65 28.10
N ALA A 5 4.44 -74.10 27.09
CA ALA A 5 4.55 -74.20 25.61
C ALA A 5 3.83 -73.01 24.91
N GLY A 6 3.98 -72.92 23.57
CA GLY A 6 2.92 -72.57 22.60
C GLY A 6 2.81 -71.10 22.19
N GLU A 7 2.86 -70.65 20.93
CA GLU A 7 2.64 -71.31 19.61
C GLU A 7 1.21 -71.87 19.46
N ALA A 8 0.41 -71.60 18.42
CA ALA A 8 0.52 -70.73 17.23
C ALA A 8 -0.70 -69.74 17.20
N ASP A 9 -1.26 -69.14 16.13
CA ASP A 9 -1.14 -69.22 14.65
C ASP A 9 -1.69 -67.88 14.06
N GLY A 10 -1.46 -67.46 12.80
CA GLY A 10 -0.60 -68.00 11.76
C GLY A 10 -0.50 -67.08 10.52
N ASP A 11 0.53 -67.30 9.71
CA ASP A 11 0.54 -67.41 8.23
C ASP A 11 -0.23 -66.44 7.29
N LEU A 12 0.31 -66.06 6.12
CA LEU A 12 1.67 -66.15 5.55
C LEU A 12 1.68 -65.37 4.21
N SER A 13 2.83 -64.79 3.82
CA SER A 13 3.24 -64.45 2.42
C SER A 13 2.32 -63.53 1.58
N ASP A 14 2.81 -62.73 0.63
CA ASP A 14 4.06 -62.87 -0.12
C ASP A 14 4.63 -61.51 -0.55
N ALA A 15 5.90 -61.51 -0.96
CA ALA A 15 6.59 -60.37 -1.59
C ALA A 15 7.19 -60.86 -2.95
N PRO A 16 8.21 -60.25 -3.59
CA PRO A 16 8.76 -58.89 -3.49
C PRO A 16 9.05 -58.24 -4.90
N GLN A 17 9.82 -57.13 -4.90
CA GLN A 17 10.82 -56.70 -5.92
C GLN A 17 10.54 -55.58 -6.96
N SER A 18 11.26 -54.47 -6.75
CA SER A 18 12.12 -53.70 -7.68
C SER A 18 11.61 -52.99 -8.97
N SER A 19 11.70 -51.65 -8.91
CA SER A 19 12.15 -50.65 -9.92
C SER A 19 12.74 -51.13 -11.28
N PRO A 20 12.51 -50.39 -12.39
CA PRO A 20 13.50 -49.36 -12.83
C PRO A 20 12.91 -48.08 -13.54
N PRO A 21 13.74 -47.07 -13.91
CA PRO A 21 13.28 -45.74 -14.36
C PRO A 21 13.43 -45.43 -15.87
N PHE A 22 12.70 -44.43 -16.38
CA PHE A 22 12.77 -43.86 -17.75
C PHE A 22 12.32 -42.38 -17.75
N ARG A 23 12.58 -41.49 -18.74
CA ARG A 23 13.74 -41.20 -19.66
C ARG A 23 13.42 -39.84 -20.35
N LYS A 24 14.39 -39.17 -21.00
CA LYS A 24 14.21 -37.82 -21.60
C LYS A 24 13.35 -37.77 -22.89
N ARG A 25 12.77 -36.57 -23.13
CA ARG A 25 12.09 -35.95 -24.32
C ARG A 25 12.35 -36.54 -25.73
N PRO A 26 11.43 -36.32 -26.69
CA PRO A 26 11.58 -35.20 -27.66
C PRO A 26 10.27 -34.42 -27.93
N ALA A 27 10.28 -33.53 -28.95
CA ALA A 27 9.24 -32.53 -29.25
C ALA A 27 8.50 -32.79 -30.60
N ALA A 28 7.37 -32.10 -30.77
CA ALA A 28 6.70 -31.70 -32.03
C ALA A 28 5.85 -30.45 -31.66
N GLU A 29 5.88 -29.30 -32.34
CA GLU A 29 5.57 -29.02 -33.75
C GLU A 29 4.12 -29.34 -34.14
N THR A 30 3.29 -28.28 -34.16
CA THR A 30 2.08 -28.20 -34.97
C THR A 30 1.99 -26.81 -35.60
N GLU A 31 1.97 -26.78 -36.93
CA GLU A 31 1.94 -25.57 -37.76
C GLU A 31 0.53 -24.98 -37.86
N ALA A 32 0.45 -23.77 -38.41
CA ALA A 32 -0.80 -23.04 -38.70
C ALA A 32 -1.39 -23.39 -40.09
N GLU A 33 -2.54 -22.78 -40.40
CA GLU A 33 -3.20 -22.57 -41.72
C GLU A 33 -4.63 -23.15 -41.83
N PRO A 34 -5.50 -22.65 -42.75
CA PRO A 34 -5.56 -21.29 -43.32
C PRO A 34 -6.98 -20.66 -43.34
N LEU A 35 -7.07 -19.37 -43.70
CA LEU A 35 -8.31 -18.69 -44.10
C LEU A 35 -8.63 -18.92 -45.59
N PRO A 36 -9.92 -19.04 -46.00
CA PRO A 36 -10.34 -18.90 -47.39
C PRO A 36 -10.72 -17.43 -47.75
N PRO A 37 -10.75 -17.06 -49.05
CA PRO A 37 -10.47 -15.68 -49.47
C PRO A 37 -11.69 -14.80 -49.80
N SER A 38 -11.38 -13.52 -50.04
CA SER A 38 -12.29 -12.41 -50.36
C SER A 38 -12.77 -12.38 -51.82
N ASP A 39 -13.94 -11.78 -52.03
CA ASP A 39 -14.31 -11.13 -53.30
C ASP A 39 -14.71 -9.66 -53.03
N MET A 40 -14.23 -8.74 -53.87
CA MET A 40 -14.72 -7.35 -53.95
C MET A 40 -15.66 -7.23 -55.18
N VAL A 41 -16.59 -6.28 -55.24
CA VAL A 41 -16.40 -4.99 -55.97
C VAL A 41 -17.69 -4.14 -55.88
N GLU A 42 -17.53 -2.84 -55.54
CA GLU A 42 -18.36 -1.64 -55.93
C GLU A 42 -19.90 -1.61 -55.71
N THR A 43 -20.60 -0.46 -55.58
CA THR A 43 -20.27 0.97 -55.36
C THR A 43 -21.49 1.72 -54.75
N SER A 44 -21.24 2.89 -54.15
CA SER A 44 -22.16 4.03 -53.95
C SER A 44 -23.42 3.88 -53.07
N ASN A 45 -23.49 4.60 -51.94
CA ASN A 45 -24.31 5.83 -51.85
C ASN A 45 -23.99 6.69 -50.59
N SER A 46 -24.63 7.86 -50.50
CA SER A 46 -24.18 9.01 -49.70
C SER A 46 -24.91 9.23 -48.35
N SER A 47 -24.12 9.64 -47.33
CA SER A 47 -24.49 10.47 -46.16
C SER A 47 -25.50 9.91 -45.12
N PRO A 48 -25.51 10.46 -43.89
CA PRO A 48 -24.37 10.65 -42.98
C PRO A 48 -24.65 9.98 -41.62
N ASN A 49 -23.77 9.08 -41.15
CA ASN A 49 -24.02 8.40 -39.88
C ASN A 49 -23.67 9.32 -38.69
N ARG A 50 -24.61 9.47 -37.75
CA ARG A 50 -24.37 10.17 -36.49
C ARG A 50 -23.73 9.20 -35.50
N ASN A 51 -22.50 9.47 -35.06
CA ASN A 51 -21.98 8.79 -33.87
C ASN A 51 -22.87 9.14 -32.66
N PRO A 52 -23.32 8.17 -31.86
CA PRO A 52 -23.84 8.45 -30.53
C PRO A 52 -22.69 8.90 -29.64
N SER A 53 -22.83 10.06 -29.00
CA SER A 53 -21.87 10.55 -28.01
C SER A 53 -21.79 9.58 -26.81
N PRO A 54 -20.59 9.35 -26.22
CA PRO A 54 -20.51 8.78 -24.88
C PRO A 54 -21.28 9.65 -23.89
N LEU A 55 -21.97 9.04 -22.93
CA LEU A 55 -22.65 9.79 -21.87
C LEU A 55 -21.62 10.50 -20.99
N HIS A 56 -21.93 11.74 -20.58
CA HIS A 56 -21.22 12.42 -19.50
C HIS A 56 -21.25 11.58 -18.22
N GLY A 57 -20.11 11.45 -17.52
CA GLY A 57 -20.07 10.71 -16.26
C GLY A 57 -18.69 10.44 -15.65
N ALA A 58 -17.58 10.81 -16.31
CA ALA A 58 -16.24 10.75 -15.72
C ALA A 58 -15.68 12.19 -15.58
N PRO A 59 -15.06 12.54 -14.44
CA PRO A 59 -14.18 13.70 -14.38
C PRO A 59 -12.95 13.44 -15.25
N ASP A 60 -12.54 14.42 -16.05
CA ASP A 60 -11.28 14.36 -16.81
C ASP A 60 -10.09 14.44 -15.84
N TYR A 61 -9.70 13.31 -15.26
CA TYR A 61 -8.47 13.17 -14.49
C TYR A 61 -7.28 13.20 -15.45
N GLU A 62 -6.74 14.40 -15.68
CA GLU A 62 -5.54 14.65 -16.50
C GLU A 62 -4.26 14.18 -15.77
N TRP A 63 -4.18 12.86 -15.54
CA TRP A 63 -3.11 12.22 -14.76
C TRP A 63 -1.84 11.89 -15.59
N SER A 64 -1.91 12.10 -16.90
CA SER A 64 -0.82 11.84 -17.85
C SER A 64 0.41 12.76 -17.70
N CYS A 65 0.35 13.78 -16.84
CA CYS A 65 1.42 14.76 -16.64
C CYS A 65 2.46 14.38 -15.56
N PHE A 66 2.32 13.23 -14.90
CA PHE A 66 3.26 12.77 -13.84
C PHE A 66 4.15 11.58 -14.24
N ALA A 67 4.14 11.20 -15.52
CA ALA A 67 5.08 10.23 -16.08
C ALA A 67 6.48 10.87 -16.28
N ASP A 68 7.25 10.98 -15.19
CA ASP A 68 8.65 11.40 -15.24
C ASP A 68 9.53 10.31 -15.91
N GLU A 69 9.69 10.37 -17.23
CA GLU A 69 10.79 9.68 -17.92
C GLU A 69 12.12 10.41 -17.71
N ASP A 70 12.80 10.19 -16.58
CA ASP A 70 14.18 10.65 -16.33
C ASP A 70 15.16 9.46 -16.18
N PRO A 71 15.98 9.14 -17.20
CA PRO A 71 16.96 8.04 -17.15
C PRO A 71 18.24 8.37 -16.34
N MET A 72 18.27 9.46 -15.57
CA MET A 72 19.45 9.89 -14.79
C MET A 72 19.20 10.12 -13.28
N LEU A 73 18.16 9.51 -12.72
CA LEU A 73 18.14 9.19 -11.29
C LEU A 73 18.82 7.84 -11.06
N GLN A 74 20.03 7.89 -10.50
CA GLN A 74 20.72 6.74 -9.94
C GLN A 74 19.76 6.07 -8.94
N SER A 75 19.47 4.78 -9.17
CA SER A 75 18.39 4.05 -8.49
C SER A 75 18.35 4.31 -6.99
N SER A 76 17.19 4.72 -6.47
CA SER A 76 16.89 4.77 -5.03
C SER A 76 16.97 3.40 -4.34
N ALA A 77 17.14 2.33 -5.12
CA ALA A 77 17.68 1.03 -4.70
C ALA A 77 19.09 1.17 -4.09
N VAL A 78 19.13 1.66 -2.86
CA VAL A 78 20.07 1.20 -1.84
C VAL A 78 19.97 -0.34 -1.85
N PRO A 79 21.06 -1.09 -2.05
CA PRO A 79 21.00 -2.55 -2.05
C PRO A 79 20.33 -3.08 -0.78
N GLU A 80 19.57 -4.17 -0.87
CA GLU A 80 18.82 -4.73 0.27
C GLU A 80 19.72 -4.90 1.51
N ASP A 81 20.96 -5.37 1.31
CA ASP A 81 22.00 -5.49 2.35
C ASP A 81 22.36 -4.15 3.05
N GLU A 82 22.29 -3.02 2.36
CA GLU A 82 22.52 -1.68 2.93
C GLU A 82 21.24 -1.08 3.54
N ALA A 83 20.07 -1.45 3.03
CA ALA A 83 18.78 -1.07 3.60
C ALA A 83 18.52 -1.81 4.93
N ALA A 84 18.85 -3.10 5.01
CA ALA A 84 18.71 -3.94 6.20
C ALA A 84 19.50 -3.43 7.41
N LYS A 85 20.62 -2.71 7.19
CA LYS A 85 21.42 -2.08 8.25
C LYS A 85 20.73 -0.89 8.92
N LYS A 86 19.74 -0.27 8.27
CA LYS A 86 18.94 0.82 8.85
C LYS A 86 17.79 0.23 9.67
N PRO A 87 17.41 0.83 10.81
CA PRO A 87 16.23 0.40 11.55
C PRO A 87 14.97 0.58 10.68
N LEU A 88 13.94 -0.22 10.94
CA LEU A 88 12.65 -0.17 10.23
C LEU A 88 12.00 1.22 10.30
N ILE A 89 12.17 1.86 11.46
CA ILE A 89 11.79 3.23 11.79
C ILE A 89 13.00 3.92 12.45
N GLY A 90 13.43 5.05 11.89
CA GLY A 90 14.52 5.88 12.40
C GLY A 90 14.14 6.72 13.61
N ASP A 91 15.07 7.55 14.08
CA ASP A 91 14.81 8.55 15.11
C ASP A 91 14.20 9.84 14.49
N LYS A 92 13.75 10.77 15.34
CA LYS A 92 13.32 12.12 14.90
C LYS A 92 14.57 12.91 14.50
N GLU A 93 14.68 13.28 13.23
CA GLU A 93 15.77 14.07 12.63
C GLU A 93 15.31 15.49 12.30
N LEU A 94 16.21 16.48 12.34
CA LEU A 94 15.94 17.82 11.81
C LEU A 94 15.94 17.81 10.29
N LEU A 95 15.12 18.67 9.66
CA LEU A 95 15.07 18.82 8.19
C LEU A 95 16.42 19.24 7.56
N SER A 96 17.37 19.74 8.35
CA SER A 96 18.76 19.96 7.90
C SER A 96 19.49 18.67 7.50
N ALA A 97 19.12 17.51 8.08
CA ALA A 97 19.65 16.20 7.67
C ALA A 97 19.16 15.84 6.26
N LEU A 98 17.87 16.05 5.98
CA LEU A 98 17.31 15.90 4.63
C LEU A 98 17.95 16.89 3.64
N ALA A 99 18.16 18.15 4.03
CA ALA A 99 18.86 19.14 3.20
C ALA A 99 20.30 18.71 2.86
N ALA A 100 20.98 17.99 3.77
CA ALA A 100 22.34 17.51 3.56
C ALA A 100 22.44 16.49 2.41
N GLU A 101 21.45 15.61 2.23
CA GLU A 101 21.37 14.65 1.10
C GLU A 101 21.37 15.35 -0.26
N TYR A 102 20.77 16.53 -0.35
CA TYR A 102 20.60 17.26 -1.62
C TYR A 102 21.59 18.42 -1.81
N GLN A 103 22.61 18.58 -0.95
CA GLN A 103 23.61 19.68 -1.07
C GLN A 103 24.34 19.71 -2.41
N SER A 104 24.59 18.54 -3.01
CA SER A 104 25.19 18.38 -4.35
C SER A 104 24.15 18.09 -5.44
N GLY A 105 22.85 18.22 -5.12
CA GLY A 105 21.72 17.84 -5.97
C GLY A 105 20.98 19.04 -6.58
N SER A 106 19.67 18.88 -6.78
CA SER A 106 18.84 19.91 -7.42
C SER A 106 18.59 21.12 -6.50
N PRO A 107 18.86 22.37 -6.96
CA PRO A 107 18.53 23.59 -6.21
C PRO A 107 17.03 23.73 -5.92
N ILE A 108 16.15 23.17 -6.77
CA ILE A 108 14.70 23.17 -6.54
C ILE A 108 14.34 22.36 -5.30
N LEU A 109 14.97 21.19 -5.11
CA LEU A 109 14.75 20.34 -3.95
C LEU A 109 15.27 21.01 -2.67
N LEU A 110 16.43 21.67 -2.73
CA LEU A 110 16.96 22.44 -1.59
C LEU A 110 16.02 23.59 -1.17
N GLU A 111 15.46 24.34 -2.12
CA GLU A 111 14.49 25.40 -1.81
C GLU A 111 13.16 24.82 -1.30
N LYS A 112 12.67 23.69 -1.84
CA LYS A 112 11.51 22.97 -1.27
C LYS A 112 11.76 22.50 0.16
N ILE A 113 12.94 21.97 0.48
CA ILE A 113 13.31 21.55 1.85
C ILE A 113 13.41 22.75 2.80
N LYS A 114 13.91 23.89 2.32
CA LYS A 114 13.90 25.15 3.09
C LYS A 114 12.47 25.62 3.40
N LEU A 115 11.57 25.59 2.41
CA LEU A 115 10.15 25.92 2.60
C LEU A 115 9.43 24.89 3.51
N LEU A 116 9.77 23.60 3.44
CA LEU A 116 9.30 22.59 4.40
C LEU A 116 9.71 22.96 5.84
N GLY A 117 10.94 23.42 6.04
CA GLY A 117 11.45 23.91 7.33
C GLY A 117 10.72 25.14 7.89
N GLU A 118 9.86 25.80 7.11
CA GLU A 118 8.97 26.85 7.60
C GLU A 118 7.74 26.29 8.33
N GLN A 119 7.28 25.09 7.98
CA GLN A 119 6.05 24.45 8.50
C GLN A 119 6.29 23.21 9.38
N TYR A 120 7.41 22.52 9.20
CA TYR A 120 7.75 21.26 9.89
C TYR A 120 9.03 21.40 10.72
N VAL A 121 9.09 20.74 11.89
CA VAL A 121 10.25 20.75 12.80
C VAL A 121 11.22 19.59 12.57
N ALA A 122 10.67 18.43 12.23
CA ALA A 122 11.41 17.18 12.14
C ALA A 122 10.83 16.27 11.06
N LEU A 123 11.63 15.30 10.64
CA LEU A 123 11.20 14.11 9.93
C LEU A 123 11.56 12.85 10.71
N ARG A 124 10.94 11.71 10.39
CA ARG A 124 11.39 10.39 10.82
C ARG A 124 11.34 9.44 9.63
N ARG A 125 12.44 8.73 9.41
CA ARG A 125 12.61 7.88 8.22
C ARG A 125 12.06 6.48 8.44
N ALA A 126 11.56 5.85 7.38
CA ALA A 126 11.37 4.41 7.34
C ALA A 126 12.53 3.73 6.59
N ARG A 127 12.76 2.43 6.83
CA ARG A 127 13.59 1.62 5.93
C ARG A 127 12.90 1.56 4.56
N GLY A 128 13.66 1.82 3.49
CA GLY A 128 13.23 1.63 2.10
C GLY A 128 13.35 0.15 1.71
N ASP A 129 12.30 -0.62 1.98
CA ASP A 129 12.18 -2.04 1.65
C ASP A 129 10.80 -2.33 1.01
N GLY A 130 10.24 -1.34 0.31
CA GLY A 130 8.88 -1.37 -0.25
C GLY A 130 7.74 -1.10 0.76
N ASN A 131 7.93 -1.38 2.05
CA ASN A 131 6.87 -1.25 3.07
C ASN A 131 6.76 0.15 3.69
N CYS A 132 7.51 1.13 3.18
CA CYS A 132 7.69 2.44 3.84
C CYS A 132 6.40 3.22 4.05
N PHE A 133 5.42 3.18 3.13
CA PHE A 133 4.10 3.81 3.33
C PHE A 133 3.37 3.24 4.56
N PHE A 134 3.11 1.92 4.55
CA PHE A 134 2.39 1.25 5.62
C PHE A 134 3.10 1.38 6.96
N ARG A 135 4.43 1.34 6.97
CA ARG A 135 5.22 1.45 8.21
C ARG A 135 5.31 2.89 8.74
N CYS A 136 5.31 3.90 7.86
CA CYS A 136 5.13 5.30 8.24
C CYS A 136 3.72 5.57 8.79
N PHE A 137 2.68 5.02 8.14
CA PHE A 137 1.29 5.09 8.63
C PHE A 137 1.16 4.43 10.01
N MET A 138 1.66 3.19 10.17
CA MET A 138 1.72 2.46 11.44
C MET A 138 2.26 3.33 12.57
N PHE A 139 3.49 3.84 12.39
CA PHE A 139 4.17 4.57 13.44
C PHE A 139 3.49 5.91 13.71
N SER A 140 3.13 6.67 12.66
CA SER A 140 2.48 7.97 12.82
C SER A 140 1.10 7.86 13.47
N TYR A 141 0.35 6.78 13.23
CA TYR A 141 -0.95 6.55 13.85
C TYR A 141 -0.79 6.15 15.33
N LEU A 142 0.05 5.16 15.64
CA LEU A 142 0.28 4.72 17.02
C LEU A 142 0.93 5.82 17.88
N GLU A 143 1.84 6.62 17.32
CA GLU A 143 2.42 7.80 17.98
C GLU A 143 1.35 8.88 18.25
N HIS A 144 0.41 9.10 17.32
CA HIS A 144 -0.71 10.02 17.52
C HIS A 144 -1.64 9.56 18.66
N ILE A 145 -2.02 8.27 18.71
CA ILE A 145 -2.84 7.73 19.81
C ILE A 145 -2.07 7.81 21.14
N LEU A 146 -0.76 7.51 21.13
CA LEU A 146 0.08 7.61 22.33
C LEU A 146 0.13 9.04 22.87
N GLU A 147 0.38 10.04 22.01
CA GLU A 147 0.52 11.45 22.40
C GLU A 147 -0.82 12.10 22.79
N THR A 148 -1.93 11.73 22.15
CA THR A 148 -3.26 12.33 22.40
C THR A 148 -4.09 11.61 23.47
N GLN A 149 -3.90 10.29 23.63
CA GLN A 149 -4.78 9.42 24.40
C GLN A 149 -6.26 9.52 23.98
N ASP A 150 -6.53 9.74 22.69
CA ASP A 150 -7.90 9.87 22.16
C ASP A 150 -8.64 8.52 22.15
N LYS A 151 -9.40 8.28 23.22
CA LYS A 151 -10.23 7.08 23.37
C LYS A 151 -11.37 6.99 22.37
N ALA A 152 -11.90 8.12 21.89
CA ALA A 152 -12.99 8.10 20.91
C ALA A 152 -12.48 7.65 19.54
N GLU A 153 -11.26 8.05 19.18
CA GLU A 153 -10.58 7.53 17.99
C GLU A 153 -10.23 6.04 18.13
N VAL A 154 -9.76 5.60 19.31
CA VAL A 154 -9.51 4.17 19.59
C VAL A 154 -10.79 3.33 19.44
N ASP A 155 -11.91 3.74 20.04
CA ASP A 155 -13.19 3.04 19.89
C ASP A 155 -13.65 3.01 18.42
N ARG A 156 -13.47 4.12 17.69
CA ARG A 156 -13.85 4.25 16.27
C ARG A 156 -13.01 3.37 15.36
N ILE A 157 -11.68 3.35 15.52
CA ILE A 157 -10.81 2.53 14.68
C ILE A 157 -11.01 1.05 14.97
N THR A 158 -11.22 0.64 16.23
CA THR A 158 -11.54 -0.76 16.57
C THR A 158 -12.81 -1.23 15.88
N ALA A 159 -13.85 -0.39 15.79
CA ALA A 159 -15.04 -0.71 15.00
C ALA A 159 -14.73 -0.87 13.50
N LYS A 160 -13.93 0.05 12.92
CA LYS A 160 -13.51 -0.05 11.50
C LYS A 160 -12.62 -1.27 11.22
N VAL A 161 -11.80 -1.72 12.16
CA VAL A 161 -11.03 -2.97 12.06
C VAL A 161 -11.96 -4.18 11.91
N GLU A 162 -13.03 -4.27 12.70
CA GLU A 162 -14.02 -5.35 12.58
C GLU A 162 -14.85 -5.25 11.29
N GLU A 163 -15.17 -4.05 10.79
CA GLU A 163 -15.76 -3.84 9.45
C GLU A 163 -14.82 -4.34 8.32
N CYS A 164 -13.51 -4.08 8.43
CA CYS A 164 -12.52 -4.55 7.48
C CYS A 164 -12.37 -6.09 7.51
N LYS A 165 -12.37 -6.69 8.71
CA LYS A 165 -12.39 -8.14 8.91
C LYS A 165 -13.61 -8.79 8.24
N THR A 166 -14.79 -8.23 8.49
CA THR A 166 -16.05 -8.66 7.86
C THR A 166 -16.01 -8.52 6.33
N THR A 167 -15.36 -7.46 5.83
CA THR A 167 -15.17 -7.25 4.38
C THR A 167 -14.31 -8.36 3.75
N LEU A 168 -13.19 -8.73 4.36
CA LEU A 168 -12.35 -9.83 3.89
C LEU A 168 -13.08 -11.18 3.89
N GLN A 169 -13.85 -11.48 4.95
CA GLN A 169 -14.69 -12.69 5.01
C GLN A 169 -15.71 -12.74 3.87
N ASN A 170 -16.39 -11.63 3.59
CA ASN A 170 -17.35 -11.53 2.49
C ASN A 170 -16.71 -11.66 1.10
N LEU A 171 -15.43 -11.30 0.97
CA LEU A 171 -14.62 -11.52 -0.24
C LEU A 171 -14.05 -12.94 -0.35
N GLY A 172 -14.32 -13.82 0.62
CA GLY A 172 -13.92 -15.23 0.61
C GLY A 172 -12.53 -15.52 1.19
N TYR A 173 -11.92 -14.57 1.91
CA TYR A 173 -10.70 -14.84 2.69
C TYR A 173 -11.07 -15.68 3.91
N ALA A 174 -10.30 -16.74 4.18
CA ALA A 174 -10.52 -17.57 5.36
C ALA A 174 -9.81 -16.96 6.58
N ASP A 175 -10.49 -16.91 7.73
CA ASP A 175 -10.03 -16.20 8.94
C ASP A 175 -8.56 -16.48 9.30
N PHE A 176 -8.14 -17.75 9.31
CA PHE A 176 -6.78 -18.19 9.62
C PHE A 176 -5.68 -17.62 8.69
N THR A 177 -6.04 -16.98 7.58
CA THR A 177 -5.08 -16.34 6.66
C THR A 177 -4.71 -14.92 7.06
N PHE A 178 -5.50 -14.27 7.94
CA PHE A 178 -5.27 -12.88 8.32
C PHE A 178 -5.55 -12.54 9.81
N GLU A 179 -6.19 -13.42 10.58
CA GLU A 179 -6.63 -13.13 11.96
C GLU A 179 -5.50 -12.74 12.92
N ASP A 180 -4.31 -13.35 12.76
CA ASP A 180 -3.12 -13.00 13.55
C ASP A 180 -2.66 -11.56 13.30
N PHE A 181 -2.69 -11.08 12.06
CA PHE A 181 -2.27 -9.71 11.72
C PHE A 181 -3.20 -8.67 12.35
N PHE A 182 -4.51 -8.92 12.29
CA PHE A 182 -5.54 -8.08 12.93
C PHE A 182 -5.36 -8.07 14.46
N SER A 183 -5.11 -9.24 15.05
CA SER A 183 -4.89 -9.39 16.49
C SER A 183 -3.65 -8.62 16.96
N VAL A 184 -2.53 -8.71 16.23
CA VAL A 184 -1.32 -7.94 16.54
C VAL A 184 -1.58 -6.44 16.42
N PHE A 185 -2.23 -5.94 15.36
CA PHE A 185 -2.53 -4.49 15.30
C PHE A 185 -3.39 -4.00 16.48
N LEU A 186 -4.42 -4.75 16.86
CA LEU A 186 -5.27 -4.41 18.00
C LEU A 186 -4.50 -4.44 19.33
N GLU A 187 -3.59 -5.40 19.54
CA GLU A 187 -2.70 -5.42 20.70
C GLU A 187 -1.85 -4.14 20.77
N GLN A 188 -1.32 -3.68 19.63
CA GLN A 188 -0.49 -2.46 19.56
C GLN A 188 -1.29 -1.19 19.83
N LEU A 189 -2.52 -1.12 19.32
CA LEU A 189 -3.46 -0.05 19.63
C LEU A 189 -3.83 -0.02 21.12
N GLU A 190 -4.07 -1.19 21.73
CA GLU A 190 -4.32 -1.30 23.17
C GLU A 190 -3.08 -0.84 23.97
N ASN A 191 -1.89 -1.32 23.60
CA ASN A 191 -0.62 -0.99 24.25
C ASN A 191 -0.41 0.54 24.34
N VAL A 192 -0.69 1.31 23.28
CA VAL A 192 -0.54 2.78 23.30
C VAL A 192 -1.72 3.54 23.94
N SER A 193 -2.88 2.90 24.16
CA SER A 193 -4.10 3.52 24.71
C SER A 193 -4.39 3.16 26.18
N ARG A 194 -3.56 2.31 26.81
CA ARG A 194 -3.66 1.90 28.23
C ARG A 194 -3.58 3.03 29.26
N GLY A 195 -3.21 4.26 28.88
CA GLY A 195 -3.16 5.40 29.79
C GLY A 195 -2.15 5.28 30.93
N ASN A 196 -2.43 5.93 32.05
CA ASN A 196 -1.47 6.16 33.14
C ASN A 196 -1.16 4.93 34.02
N ASP A 197 -1.86 3.80 33.87
CA ASP A 197 -1.66 2.63 34.74
C ASP A 197 -0.32 1.92 34.43
N THR A 198 0.07 1.86 33.15
CA THR A 198 1.43 1.59 32.69
C THR A 198 1.70 2.36 31.39
N PRO A 199 2.12 3.63 31.45
CA PRO A 199 2.33 4.42 30.24
C PRO A 199 3.50 3.83 29.44
N VAL A 200 3.21 3.38 28.23
CA VAL A 200 4.22 3.01 27.24
C VAL A 200 5.01 4.28 26.91
N SER A 201 6.34 4.26 27.09
CA SER A 201 7.14 5.44 26.73
C SER A 201 7.29 5.55 25.22
N HIS A 202 7.62 6.75 24.75
CA HIS A 202 7.87 6.99 23.32
C HIS A 202 8.96 6.05 22.77
N GLU A 203 10.01 5.82 23.56
CA GLU A 203 11.11 4.91 23.24
C GLU A 203 10.65 3.46 23.11
N VAL A 204 9.71 3.00 23.95
CA VAL A 204 9.14 1.64 23.83
C VAL A 204 8.35 1.50 22.52
N LEU A 205 7.55 2.50 22.13
CA LEU A 205 6.87 2.49 20.83
C LEU A 205 7.88 2.43 19.66
N VAL A 206 8.99 3.15 19.75
CA VAL A 206 10.06 3.11 18.74
C VAL A 206 10.71 1.73 18.66
N GLU A 207 11.12 1.14 19.78
CA GLU A 207 11.77 -0.17 19.78
C GLU A 207 10.83 -1.30 19.34
N VAL A 208 9.57 -1.25 19.75
CA VAL A 208 8.55 -2.22 19.30
C VAL A 208 8.23 -2.05 17.81
N SER A 209 8.28 -0.82 17.28
CA SER A 209 8.17 -0.54 15.83
C SER A 209 9.44 -0.86 15.03
N ARG A 210 10.54 -1.22 15.71
CA ARG A 210 11.79 -1.71 15.13
C ARG A 210 11.90 -3.24 15.17
N ASP A 211 11.08 -3.92 15.97
CA ASP A 211 10.99 -5.37 15.93
C ASP A 211 10.40 -5.84 14.59
N GLN A 212 11.12 -6.72 13.90
CA GLN A 212 10.77 -7.17 12.56
C GLN A 212 9.47 -7.98 12.57
N SER A 213 9.26 -8.85 13.55
CA SER A 213 8.04 -9.68 13.62
C SER A 213 6.80 -8.82 13.83
N THR A 214 6.86 -7.93 14.83
CA THR A 214 5.75 -7.07 15.21
C THR A 214 5.44 -6.06 14.10
N SER A 215 6.46 -5.38 13.56
CA SER A 215 6.25 -4.39 12.51
C SER A 215 5.74 -5.01 11.21
N ASP A 216 6.23 -6.19 10.81
CA ASP A 216 5.79 -6.80 9.56
C ASP A 216 4.37 -7.39 9.67
N TYR A 217 3.98 -7.91 10.83
CA TYR A 217 2.60 -8.34 11.07
C TYR A 217 1.60 -7.18 10.98
N VAL A 218 1.96 -6.00 11.50
CA VAL A 218 1.11 -4.81 11.39
C VAL A 218 1.11 -4.23 9.97
N VAL A 219 2.23 -4.29 9.24
CA VAL A 219 2.23 -3.98 7.79
C VAL A 219 1.33 -4.94 7.02
N MET A 220 1.37 -6.24 7.29
CA MET A 220 0.49 -7.23 6.66
C MET A 220 -0.98 -6.95 6.96
N PHE A 221 -1.33 -6.55 8.19
CA PHE A 221 -2.68 -6.08 8.51
C PHE A 221 -3.13 -4.95 7.58
N PHE A 222 -2.32 -3.89 7.43
CA PHE A 222 -2.67 -2.79 6.54
C PHE A 222 -2.72 -3.20 5.06
N ARG A 223 -1.86 -4.11 4.60
CA ARG A 223 -1.92 -4.68 3.24
C ARG A 223 -3.23 -5.42 2.99
N PHE A 224 -3.68 -6.27 3.94
CA PHE A 224 -4.95 -6.97 3.85
C PHE A 224 -6.16 -6.01 3.88
N VAL A 225 -6.17 -5.02 4.77
CA VAL A 225 -7.21 -3.97 4.81
C VAL A 225 -7.30 -3.24 3.46
N THR A 226 -6.15 -2.84 2.92
CA THR A 226 -6.04 -2.13 1.62
C THR A 226 -6.56 -3.00 0.47
N ALA A 227 -6.14 -4.26 0.40
CA ALA A 227 -6.58 -5.21 -0.62
C ALA A 227 -8.08 -5.49 -0.52
N GLY A 228 -8.61 -5.66 0.69
CA GLY A 228 -10.03 -5.87 0.95
C GLY A 228 -10.87 -4.68 0.46
N GLU A 229 -10.44 -3.46 0.77
CA GLU A 229 -11.14 -2.25 0.36
C GLU A 229 -11.10 -2.02 -1.16
N ILE A 230 -9.96 -2.27 -1.80
CA ILE A 230 -9.81 -2.20 -3.26
C ILE A 230 -10.75 -3.20 -3.94
N GLN A 231 -10.82 -4.44 -3.46
CA GLN A 231 -11.73 -5.47 -3.99
C GLN A 231 -13.21 -5.15 -3.70
N ARG A 232 -13.54 -4.60 -2.53
CA ARG A 232 -14.91 -4.17 -2.17
C ARG A 232 -15.42 -3.05 -3.08
N ARG A 233 -14.55 -2.14 -3.53
CA ARG A 233 -14.84 -1.06 -4.47
C ARG A 233 -14.21 -1.29 -5.86
N ALA A 234 -14.21 -2.53 -6.35
CA ALA A 234 -13.54 -2.87 -7.60
C ALA A 234 -13.93 -1.98 -8.80
N GLU A 235 -15.22 -1.69 -8.99
CA GLU A 235 -15.71 -0.81 -10.08
C GLU A 235 -15.14 0.62 -10.03
N PHE A 236 -14.85 1.13 -8.83
CA PHE A 236 -14.25 2.45 -8.64
C PHE A 236 -12.73 2.43 -8.89
N PHE A 237 -12.03 1.37 -8.46
CA PHE A 237 -10.58 1.27 -8.60
C PHE A 237 -10.11 0.74 -9.97
N GLU A 238 -10.95 0.01 -10.70
CA GLU A 238 -10.60 -0.63 -11.98
C GLU A 238 -9.99 0.34 -13.02
N PRO A 239 -10.55 1.53 -13.30
CA PRO A 239 -9.99 2.44 -14.31
C PRO A 239 -8.54 2.87 -13.99
N PHE A 240 -8.24 3.11 -12.72
CA PHE A 240 -6.91 3.49 -12.26
C PHE A 240 -5.93 2.32 -12.34
N ILE A 241 -6.35 1.12 -11.90
CA ILE A 241 -5.51 -0.09 -11.90
C ILE A 241 -5.17 -0.55 -13.32
N VAL A 242 -6.15 -0.50 -14.24
CA VAL A 242 -5.94 -0.83 -15.66
C VAL A 242 -4.98 0.17 -16.30
N GLY A 243 -5.11 1.46 -16.00
CA GLY A 243 -4.19 2.50 -16.47
C GLY A 243 -2.74 2.32 -15.99
N LEU A 244 -2.53 1.82 -14.77
CA LEU A 244 -1.20 1.59 -14.19
C LEU A 244 -0.53 0.28 -14.67
N SER A 245 -1.30 -0.80 -14.86
CA SER A 245 -0.73 -2.16 -14.95
C SER A 245 -1.37 -3.08 -15.99
N SER A 246 -2.47 -2.67 -16.62
CA SER A 246 -3.34 -3.55 -17.43
C SER A 246 -3.83 -4.83 -16.71
N ALA A 247 -3.70 -4.90 -15.38
CA ALA A 247 -4.17 -6.02 -14.58
C ALA A 247 -5.65 -5.84 -14.18
N THR A 248 -6.31 -6.93 -13.79
CA THR A 248 -7.60 -6.85 -13.11
C THR A 248 -7.40 -6.41 -11.66
N VAL A 249 -8.45 -5.86 -11.03
CA VAL A 249 -8.42 -5.44 -9.61
C VAL A 249 -7.94 -6.55 -8.67
N SER A 250 -8.42 -7.78 -8.88
CA SER A 250 -8.01 -8.94 -8.07
C SER A 250 -6.55 -9.33 -8.31
N GLN A 251 -6.08 -9.30 -9.57
CA GLN A 251 -4.69 -9.58 -9.91
C GLN A 251 -3.75 -8.54 -9.29
N PHE A 252 -4.10 -7.25 -9.39
CA PHE A 252 -3.36 -6.15 -8.78
C PHE A 252 -3.23 -6.30 -7.26
N CYS A 253 -4.31 -6.67 -6.56
CA CYS A 253 -4.26 -6.93 -5.12
C CYS A 253 -3.27 -8.06 -4.79
N LYS A 254 -3.34 -9.17 -5.53
CA LYS A 254 -2.52 -10.36 -5.30
C LYS A 254 -1.03 -10.18 -5.61
N THR A 255 -0.64 -9.27 -6.50
CA THR A 255 0.77 -9.06 -6.87
C THR A 255 1.40 -7.78 -6.35
N SER A 256 0.60 -6.79 -5.97
CA SER A 256 1.10 -5.41 -5.74
C SER A 256 0.58 -4.77 -4.46
N VAL A 257 -0.39 -5.39 -3.77
CA VAL A 257 -0.93 -4.88 -2.49
C VAL A 257 -0.64 -5.85 -1.34
N GLU A 258 -1.06 -7.11 -1.48
CA GLU A 258 -0.90 -8.14 -0.45
C GLU A 258 0.55 -8.56 -0.15
N PRO A 259 1.46 -8.69 -1.14
CA PRO A 259 2.83 -9.14 -0.85
C PRO A 259 3.65 -8.10 -0.09
N MET A 260 4.46 -8.55 0.87
CA MET A 260 5.49 -7.71 1.50
C MET A 260 6.52 -7.27 0.48
N GLY A 261 7.00 -6.02 0.61
CA GLY A 261 8.02 -5.45 -0.28
C GLY A 261 7.49 -4.75 -1.53
N GLU A 262 6.19 -4.84 -1.82
CA GLU A 262 5.59 -4.10 -2.93
C GLU A 262 5.34 -2.63 -2.54
N GLU A 263 5.80 -1.69 -3.38
CA GLU A 263 5.68 -0.25 -3.15
C GLU A 263 4.23 0.24 -3.19
N SER A 264 3.95 1.32 -2.46
CA SER A 264 2.59 1.89 -2.35
C SER A 264 2.45 3.22 -3.09
N ASP A 265 1.50 3.25 -4.02
CA ASP A 265 1.07 4.44 -4.75
C ASP A 265 -0.36 4.90 -4.32
N HIS A 266 -0.90 5.97 -4.90
CA HIS A 266 -2.16 6.63 -4.50
C HIS A 266 -3.35 5.69 -4.31
N VAL A 267 -3.47 4.63 -5.14
CA VAL A 267 -4.51 3.60 -4.99
C VAL A 267 -4.50 2.98 -3.57
N HIS A 268 -3.32 2.68 -3.04
CA HIS A 268 -3.14 2.13 -1.70
C HIS A 268 -3.50 3.15 -0.61
N ILE A 269 -3.11 4.41 -0.81
CA ILE A 269 -3.34 5.49 0.16
C ILE A 269 -4.84 5.80 0.28
N ILE A 270 -5.54 5.91 -0.85
CA ILE A 270 -6.99 6.13 -0.91
C ILE A 270 -7.71 4.98 -0.21
N ALA A 271 -7.40 3.73 -0.57
CA ALA A 271 -8.04 2.56 0.01
C ALA A 271 -7.79 2.44 1.52
N LEU A 272 -6.54 2.60 1.99
CA LEU A 272 -6.24 2.53 3.42
C LEU A 272 -6.91 3.66 4.21
N SER A 273 -6.86 4.90 3.69
CA SER A 273 -7.50 6.08 4.27
C SER A 273 -9.01 5.87 4.43
N ASP A 274 -9.70 5.46 3.36
CA ASP A 274 -11.14 5.24 3.35
C ASP A 274 -11.54 4.07 4.26
N ALA A 275 -10.84 2.94 4.21
CA ALA A 275 -11.16 1.74 5.00
C ALA A 275 -11.06 1.99 6.51
N LEU A 276 -10.02 2.70 6.94
CA LEU A 276 -9.76 2.99 8.35
C LEU A 276 -10.42 4.30 8.83
N GLY A 277 -10.89 5.16 7.92
CA GLY A 277 -11.41 6.48 8.25
C GLY A 277 -10.35 7.44 8.81
N VAL A 278 -9.08 7.29 8.40
CA VAL A 278 -7.93 8.06 8.91
C VAL A 278 -7.42 9.03 7.83
N PRO A 279 -7.48 10.36 8.03
CA PRO A 279 -7.02 11.34 7.05
C PRO A 279 -5.49 11.45 6.99
N ILE A 280 -4.95 11.35 5.78
CA ILE A 280 -3.49 11.37 5.50
C ILE A 280 -3.15 12.56 4.61
N ARG A 281 -2.14 13.35 4.99
CA ARG A 281 -1.51 14.34 4.11
C ARG A 281 -0.22 13.79 3.53
N VAL A 282 -0.06 13.82 2.22
CA VAL A 282 1.22 13.51 1.55
C VAL A 282 1.80 14.79 0.97
N ILE A 283 3.04 15.09 1.36
CA ILE A 283 3.82 16.22 0.87
C ILE A 283 4.81 15.75 -0.19
N TYR A 284 4.80 16.33 -1.38
CA TYR A 284 5.63 15.89 -2.50
C TYR A 284 6.93 16.69 -2.57
N LEU A 285 8.06 15.99 -2.45
CA LEU A 285 9.41 16.53 -2.65
C LEU A 285 9.98 16.02 -3.97
N ASP A 286 9.52 16.65 -5.03
CA ASP A 286 9.79 16.37 -6.44
C ASP A 286 10.47 17.58 -7.12
N ARG A 287 10.92 17.43 -8.37
CA ARG A 287 11.60 18.51 -9.12
C ARG A 287 10.63 19.51 -9.77
N SER A 288 9.31 19.31 -9.67
CA SER A 288 8.33 20.20 -10.28
C SER A 288 8.47 21.66 -9.83
N SER A 289 8.25 22.57 -10.76
CA SER A 289 8.20 24.02 -10.52
C SER A 289 6.98 24.60 -11.24
N CYS A 290 6.31 25.58 -10.65
CA CYS A 290 5.23 26.29 -11.33
C CYS A 290 5.80 27.13 -12.48
N ASP A 291 5.06 27.24 -13.61
CA ASP A 291 5.43 28.02 -14.81
C ASP A 291 5.80 29.48 -14.52
N THR A 292 5.36 30.01 -13.38
CA THR A 292 5.72 31.36 -12.89
C THR A 292 7.13 31.47 -12.31
N GLY A 293 7.91 30.38 -12.29
CA GLY A 293 9.24 30.32 -11.68
C GLY A 293 9.24 30.25 -10.14
N SER A 294 8.07 30.25 -9.50
CA SER A 294 7.96 30.10 -8.04
C SER A 294 8.05 28.62 -7.63
N VAL A 295 9.01 28.29 -6.77
CA VAL A 295 9.08 26.98 -6.11
C VAL A 295 7.99 26.91 -5.03
N LYS A 296 7.21 25.83 -5.02
CA LYS A 296 6.19 25.54 -4.00
C LYS A 296 6.29 24.08 -3.60
N VAL A 297 5.95 23.80 -2.35
CA VAL A 297 5.84 22.44 -1.84
C VAL A 297 4.40 21.98 -2.04
N ASN A 298 4.19 21.01 -2.92
CA ASN A 298 2.87 20.47 -3.24
C ASN A 298 2.43 19.46 -2.17
N HIS A 299 1.12 19.35 -1.93
CA HIS A 299 0.57 18.32 -1.08
C HIS A 299 -0.78 17.82 -1.60
N HIS A 300 -1.13 16.59 -1.20
CA HIS A 300 -2.46 16.02 -1.40
C HIS A 300 -2.99 15.54 -0.05
N ASP A 301 -4.26 15.86 0.23
CA ASP A 301 -4.98 15.41 1.41
C ASP A 301 -5.92 14.27 1.01
N PHE A 302 -5.63 13.07 1.50
CA PHE A 302 -6.50 11.91 1.41
C PHE A 302 -7.44 11.99 2.60
N ILE A 303 -8.66 12.47 2.36
CA ILE A 303 -9.70 12.59 3.39
C ILE A 303 -10.74 11.50 3.16
N PRO A 304 -11.01 10.65 4.16
CA PRO A 304 -12.00 9.59 4.04
C PRO A 304 -13.37 10.11 3.63
N ALA A 305 -14.02 9.43 2.69
CA ALA A 305 -15.42 9.69 2.39
C ALA A 305 -16.28 9.44 3.65
N SER A 306 -16.97 10.48 4.14
CA SER A 306 -17.88 10.33 5.29
C SER A 306 -18.97 9.31 5.00
N ASP A 307 -19.28 8.43 5.95
CA ASP A 307 -20.33 7.40 5.83
C ASP A 307 -21.72 8.05 5.64
N GLY A 308 -22.06 8.36 4.39
CA GLY A 308 -23.32 9.00 3.99
C GLY A 308 -23.17 10.12 2.95
N HIS A 309 -23.20 9.73 1.68
CA HIS A 309 -23.43 10.58 0.50
C HIS A 309 -22.94 12.05 0.55
N LYS A 310 -21.73 12.27 0.02
CA LYS A 310 -21.51 13.23 -1.07
C LYS A 310 -20.17 12.99 -1.73
N GLU A 311 -20.17 12.82 -3.04
CA GLU A 311 -19.01 13.21 -3.83
C GLU A 311 -18.77 14.70 -3.57
N ILE A 312 -17.67 15.04 -2.89
CA ILE A 312 -17.21 16.42 -2.83
C ILE A 312 -16.50 16.67 -4.15
N SER A 313 -17.28 17.04 -5.16
CA SER A 313 -16.75 17.75 -6.33
C SER A 313 -15.92 18.92 -5.82
N GLN A 314 -14.67 19.05 -6.27
CA GLN A 314 -13.76 20.12 -5.83
C GLN A 314 -14.34 21.48 -6.23
N SER A 315 -15.11 22.08 -5.31
CA SER A 315 -15.63 23.43 -5.44
C SER A 315 -14.73 24.37 -4.66
N SER A 316 -14.14 25.32 -5.40
CA SER A 316 -13.32 26.37 -4.83
C SER A 316 -14.16 27.26 -3.91
N GLY A 317 -13.85 27.28 -2.60
CA GLY A 317 -14.31 28.34 -1.70
C GLY A 317 -15.16 27.92 -0.48
N SER A 318 -14.55 28.10 0.69
CA SER A 318 -15.15 28.49 1.98
C SER A 318 -16.19 27.63 2.73
N ASP A 319 -16.79 26.57 2.17
CA ASP A 319 -17.79 25.75 2.92
C ASP A 319 -17.27 24.38 3.43
N ILE A 320 -15.96 24.23 3.59
CA ILE A 320 -15.29 23.06 4.20
C ILE A 320 -15.24 23.25 5.74
N GLY A 321 -16.41 23.33 6.37
CA GLY A 321 -16.54 23.76 7.76
C GLY A 321 -16.21 22.72 8.85
N ASN A 322 -15.99 21.45 8.50
CA ASN A 322 -15.83 20.37 9.49
C ASN A 322 -15.11 19.09 8.98
N LEU A 323 -14.35 19.17 7.89
CA LEU A 323 -13.48 18.04 7.48
C LEU A 323 -12.23 18.06 8.38
N SER A 324 -11.94 16.92 9.02
CA SER A 324 -10.81 16.79 9.94
C SER A 324 -9.50 17.01 9.18
N LYS A 325 -8.71 18.00 9.63
CA LYS A 325 -7.36 18.23 9.11
C LYS A 325 -6.52 16.96 9.33
N PRO A 326 -5.78 16.46 8.33
CA PRO A 326 -4.91 15.30 8.50
C PRO A 326 -3.95 15.47 9.67
N TYR A 327 -3.94 14.47 10.55
CA TYR A 327 -2.99 14.38 11.67
C TYR A 327 -1.81 13.45 11.35
N ILE A 328 -1.93 12.59 10.35
CA ILE A 328 -0.79 11.92 9.71
C ILE A 328 -0.28 12.80 8.58
N THR A 329 1.00 13.17 8.61
CA THR A 329 1.68 13.84 7.49
C THR A 329 2.91 13.07 7.06
N LEU A 330 2.94 12.68 5.79
CA LEU A 330 4.05 11.95 5.16
C LEU A 330 4.79 12.83 4.16
N LEU A 331 6.10 12.66 4.05
CA LEU A 331 6.93 13.15 2.96
C LEU A 331 7.05 12.06 1.91
N TYR A 332 6.59 12.32 0.69
CA TYR A 332 6.88 11.49 -0.47
C TYR A 332 8.12 12.01 -1.21
N ARG A 333 9.01 11.08 -1.52
CA ARG A 333 10.11 11.18 -2.47
C ARG A 333 9.93 10.02 -3.48
N PRO A 334 10.43 10.09 -4.72
CA PRO A 334 10.22 9.00 -5.69
C PRO A 334 10.59 7.61 -5.12
N GLY A 335 9.60 6.74 -4.99
CA GLY A 335 9.71 5.39 -4.39
C GLY A 335 9.84 5.34 -2.86
N HIS A 336 9.57 6.41 -2.11
CA HIS A 336 9.81 6.43 -0.66
C HIS A 336 8.91 7.37 0.15
N TYR A 337 8.52 6.91 1.35
CA TYR A 337 7.76 7.69 2.33
C TYR A 337 8.54 7.82 3.65
N ASP A 338 8.61 9.05 4.18
CA ASP A 338 9.04 9.38 5.53
C ASP A 338 7.89 10.07 6.29
N ILE A 339 7.96 10.18 7.63
CA ILE A 339 7.00 10.92 8.46
C ILE A 339 7.48 12.38 8.62
N LEU A 340 6.57 13.35 8.60
CA LEU A 340 6.83 14.76 8.90
C LEU A 340 6.10 15.22 10.17
N TYR A 341 6.82 15.96 11.02
CA TYR A 341 6.29 16.54 12.25
C TYR A 341 6.02 18.03 12.06
N PRO A 342 4.75 18.49 12.13
CA PRO A 342 4.42 19.92 12.04
C PRO A 342 4.96 20.71 13.23
N LYS A 343 5.04 22.04 13.07
CA LYS A 343 5.35 23.00 14.14
C LYS A 343 4.21 23.22 15.13
#